data_AF-A0A358PK19-F1
#
_entry.id   AF-A0A358PK19-F1
#
_cell.length_a   1.000
_cell.length_b   1.000
_cell.length_c   1.000
_cell.angle_alpha   90.00
_cell.angle_beta   90.00
_cell.angle_gamma   90.00
#
_symmetry.space_group_name_H-M   'P 1'
#
loop_
_entity.id
_entity.type
_entity.pdbx_description
1 polymer ?
#
loop_
_entity_poly.entity_id
_entity_poly.type
_entity_poly.pdbx_seq_one_letter_code
_entity_poly.pdbx_strand_id
1 'polypeptide(L)'
;SEAAGMIAEQLAAIGITVNVVTAAHSYGSADSEYMTALAAGDWDLALCGFNLAQSNDLEPYLGVNGKNNFGHYNAGLYSGVSAALNKMNAAADEESLRNAAYELQTAFADELPFIVLYFRLNSVVYSAKLQEIGTMREPALLRNIKNWYFIK
;
A
#
# COMPACT_ATOMS: atom_id res chain seq x y z
N SER A 1 2.71 16.72 1.46
CA SER A 1 3.39 17.86 0.81
C SER A 1 4.87 17.89 1.16
N GLU A 2 5.28 17.54 2.38
CA GLU A 2 6.71 17.52 2.79
C GLU A 2 7.54 16.42 2.08
N ALA A 3 7.08 15.16 2.10
CA ALA A 3 7.82 14.05 1.46
C ALA A 3 8.04 14.24 -0.06
N ALA A 4 7.05 14.81 -0.77
CA ALA A 4 7.17 15.10 -2.20
C ALA A 4 8.26 16.15 -2.48
N GLY A 5 8.37 17.17 -1.63
CA GLY A 5 9.43 18.19 -1.70
C GLY A 5 10.80 17.59 -1.47
N MET A 6 10.96 16.77 -0.43
CA MET A 6 12.24 16.09 -0.14
C MET A 6 12.69 15.18 -1.30
N ILE A 7 11.76 14.43 -1.90
CA ILE A 7 12.06 13.58 -3.06
C ILE A 7 12.48 14.44 -4.26
N ALA A 8 11.77 15.54 -4.52
CA ALA A 8 12.12 16.47 -5.59
C ALA A 8 13.53 17.06 -5.41
N GLU A 9 13.92 17.44 -4.18
CA GLU A 9 15.26 17.93 -3.87
C GLU A 9 16.34 16.86 -4.11
N GLN A 10 16.10 15.63 -3.69
CA GLN A 10 17.03 14.50 -3.90
C GLN A 10 17.20 14.17 -5.38
N LEU A 11 16.11 14.18 -6.15
CA LEU A 11 16.14 13.97 -7.60
C LEU A 11 16.85 15.13 -8.31
N ALA A 12 16.63 16.37 -7.88
CA ALA A 12 17.34 17.54 -8.41
C ALA A 12 18.86 17.45 -8.19
N ALA A 13 19.31 16.90 -7.06
CA ALA A 13 20.73 16.71 -6.76
C ALA A 13 21.44 15.76 -7.75
N ILE A 14 20.69 14.88 -8.44
CA ILE A 14 21.21 13.98 -9.48
C ILE A 14 20.83 14.45 -10.90
N GLY A 15 20.34 15.68 -11.05
CA GLY A 15 20.03 16.29 -12.35
C GLY A 15 18.63 16.03 -12.89
N ILE A 16 17.71 15.48 -12.09
CA ILE A 16 16.32 15.24 -12.48
C ILE A 16 15.44 16.39 -11.95
N THR A 17 14.83 17.16 -12.85
CA THR A 17 13.92 18.25 -12.48
C THR A 17 12.53 17.70 -12.22
N VAL A 18 11.94 18.01 -11.06
CA VAL A 18 10.61 17.53 -10.65
C VAL A 18 9.68 18.71 -10.43
N ASN A 19 8.50 18.67 -11.04
CA ASN A 19 7.41 19.60 -10.75
C ASN A 19 6.43 18.96 -9.76
N VAL A 20 6.34 19.51 -8.55
CA VAL A 20 5.44 18.97 -7.51
C VAL A 20 4.04 19.56 -7.66
N VAL A 21 3.07 18.71 -7.97
CA VAL A 21 1.65 19.06 -8.01
C VAL A 21 0.96 18.48 -6.77
N THR A 22 0.15 19.31 -6.10
CA THR A 22 -0.68 18.88 -4.97
C THR A 22 -2.15 18.94 -5.38
N ALA A 23 -2.92 17.93 -4.96
CA ALA A 23 -4.35 17.83 -5.19
C ALA A 23 -5.04 17.45 -3.88
N ALA A 24 -6.24 17.98 -3.65
CA ALA A 24 -6.98 17.69 -2.43
C ALA A 24 -7.44 16.22 -2.42
N HIS A 25 -7.22 15.53 -1.29
CA HIS A 25 -7.74 14.18 -1.07
C HIS A 25 -8.81 14.21 0.02
N SER A 26 -9.96 13.62 -0.26
CA SER A 26 -11.04 13.42 0.70
C SER A 26 -11.20 11.93 0.97
N TYR A 27 -11.04 11.53 2.23
CA TYR A 27 -11.14 10.14 2.65
C TYR A 27 -12.50 9.54 2.25
N GLY A 28 -12.48 8.39 1.57
CA GLY A 28 -13.68 7.68 1.15
C GLY A 28 -14.39 8.27 -0.07
N SER A 29 -13.87 9.33 -0.68
CA SER A 29 -14.43 9.90 -1.91
C SER A 29 -13.60 9.50 -3.13
N ALA A 30 -14.21 8.70 -4.01
CA ALA A 30 -13.63 8.34 -5.31
C ALA A 30 -13.49 9.56 -6.25
N ASP A 31 -14.25 10.62 -6.00
CA ASP A 31 -14.30 11.83 -6.83
C ASP A 31 -13.44 12.98 -6.27
N SER A 32 -12.51 12.69 -5.35
CA SER A 32 -11.56 13.72 -4.89
C SER A 32 -10.57 14.08 -5.99
N GLU A 33 -10.13 15.34 -6.04
CA GLU A 33 -9.18 15.84 -7.05
C GLU A 33 -7.94 14.95 -7.19
N TYR A 34 -7.41 14.47 -6.06
CA TYR A 34 -6.29 13.53 -6.03
C TYR A 34 -6.62 12.21 -6.72
N MET A 35 -7.79 11.60 -6.43
CA MET A 35 -8.17 10.33 -7.03
C MET A 35 -8.45 10.48 -8.53
N THR A 36 -9.04 11.59 -8.95
CA THR A 36 -9.24 11.93 -10.37
C THR A 36 -7.91 12.08 -11.11
N ALA A 37 -6.96 12.83 -10.54
CA ALA A 37 -5.64 13.00 -11.14
C ALA A 37 -4.85 11.68 -11.19
N LEU A 38 -4.93 10.87 -10.13
CA LEU A 38 -4.29 9.56 -10.07
C LEU A 38 -4.84 8.63 -11.15
N ALA A 39 -6.16 8.57 -11.33
CA ALA A 39 -6.82 7.74 -12.34
C ALA A 39 -6.58 8.23 -13.78
N ALA A 40 -6.35 9.53 -13.98
CA ALA A 40 -6.06 10.10 -15.29
C ALA A 40 -4.68 9.66 -15.83
N GLY A 41 -3.72 9.38 -14.94
CA GLY A 41 -2.40 8.88 -15.32
C GLY A 41 -1.45 9.91 -15.96
N ASP A 42 -1.81 11.20 -15.94
CA ASP A 42 -1.00 12.30 -16.50
C ASP A 42 0.09 12.75 -15.50
N TRP A 43 0.98 11.83 -15.14
CA TRP A 43 2.07 12.03 -14.18
C TRP A 43 3.19 11.00 -14.39
N ASP A 44 4.43 11.37 -14.03
CA ASP A 44 5.56 10.44 -14.04
C ASP A 44 5.75 9.73 -12.69
N LEU A 45 5.45 10.42 -11.58
CA LEU A 45 5.55 9.90 -10.22
C LEU A 45 4.29 10.27 -9.41
N ALA A 46 3.75 9.28 -8.68
CA ALA A 46 2.65 9.47 -7.75
C ALA A 46 3.02 8.93 -6.35
N LEU A 47 2.80 9.75 -5.33
CA LEU A 47 2.86 9.29 -3.94
C LEU A 47 1.51 8.71 -3.53
N CYS A 48 1.47 7.39 -3.36
CA CYS A 48 0.26 6.65 -2.99
C CYS A 48 0.38 6.05 -1.59
N GLY A 49 -0.75 5.92 -0.90
CA GLY A 49 -0.86 5.21 0.36
C GLY A 49 -1.99 4.18 0.29
N PHE A 50 -1.71 2.95 0.70
CA PHE A 50 -2.67 1.85 0.61
C PHE A 50 -2.91 1.22 1.97
N ASN A 51 -4.17 0.91 2.25
CA ASN A 51 -4.53 -0.04 3.30
C ASN A 51 -4.52 -1.43 2.68
N LEU A 52 -3.60 -2.29 3.13
CA LEU A 52 -3.54 -3.67 2.70
C LEU A 52 -4.65 -4.49 3.36
N ALA A 53 -5.19 -5.44 2.61
CA ALA A 53 -6.16 -6.38 3.15
C ALA A 53 -5.49 -7.28 4.21
N GLN A 54 -6.31 -7.91 5.07
CA GLN A 54 -5.81 -8.94 5.98
C GLN A 54 -5.43 -10.24 5.24
N SER A 55 -6.00 -10.45 4.05
CA SER A 55 -5.57 -11.51 3.14
C SER A 55 -4.19 -11.19 2.57
N ASN A 56 -3.41 -12.23 2.25
CA ASN A 56 -2.16 -12.09 1.52
C ASN A 56 -2.38 -11.86 0.01
N ASP A 57 -3.56 -11.35 -0.38
CA ASP A 57 -3.92 -11.09 -1.76
C ASP A 57 -3.36 -9.73 -2.19
N LEU A 58 -2.36 -9.79 -3.08
CA LEU A 58 -1.66 -8.62 -3.61
C LEU A 58 -2.06 -8.32 -5.07
N GLU A 59 -2.97 -9.10 -5.65
CA GLU A 59 -3.47 -8.93 -7.03
C GLU A 59 -3.97 -7.51 -7.31
N PRO A 60 -4.69 -6.83 -6.38
CA PRO A 60 -5.15 -5.46 -6.63
C PRO A 60 -4.04 -4.46 -6.95
N TYR A 61 -2.81 -4.71 -6.51
CA TYR A 61 -1.67 -3.78 -6.61
C TYR A 61 -0.65 -4.20 -7.66
N LEU A 62 -0.42 -5.51 -7.81
CA LEU A 62 0.63 -6.07 -8.65
C LEU A 62 0.11 -6.74 -9.92
N GLY A 63 -1.19 -7.07 -9.97
CA GLY A 63 -1.82 -7.63 -11.16
C GLY A 63 -1.92 -6.60 -12.29
N VAL A 64 -1.82 -7.05 -13.54
CA VAL A 64 -1.94 -6.19 -14.74
C VAL A 64 -3.26 -5.41 -14.74
N ASN A 65 -4.34 -6.06 -14.32
CA ASN A 65 -5.67 -5.47 -14.21
C ASN A 65 -6.03 -5.12 -12.76
N GLY A 66 -5.02 -5.01 -11.89
CA GLY A 66 -5.20 -4.65 -10.49
C GLY A 66 -5.79 -3.24 -10.38
N LYS A 67 -6.89 -3.10 -9.63
CA LYS A 67 -7.59 -1.81 -9.47
C LYS A 67 -6.75 -0.69 -8.85
N ASN A 68 -5.65 -1.03 -8.17
CA ASN A 68 -4.71 -0.10 -7.55
C ASN A 68 -3.35 -0.06 -8.29
N ASN A 69 -3.24 -0.70 -9.46
CA ASN A 69 -2.06 -0.64 -10.32
C ASN A 69 -2.06 0.66 -11.14
N PHE A 70 -1.97 1.80 -10.44
CA PHE A 70 -2.02 3.13 -11.06
C PHE A 70 -0.79 3.45 -11.92
N GLY A 71 0.36 2.83 -11.62
CA GLY A 71 1.56 2.96 -12.44
C GLY A 71 1.55 2.11 -13.70
N HIS A 72 0.45 1.39 -13.97
CA HIS A 72 0.29 0.51 -15.13
C HIS A 72 1.46 -0.49 -15.30
N TYR A 73 1.98 -1.00 -14.18
CA TYR A 73 3.00 -2.02 -14.21
C TYR A 73 2.48 -3.23 -15.00
N ASN A 74 3.15 -3.55 -16.10
CA ASN A 74 2.69 -4.54 -17.06
C ASN A 74 3.56 -5.80 -16.99
N ALA A 75 2.94 -6.88 -16.52
CA ALA A 75 3.51 -8.23 -16.45
C ALA A 75 4.09 -8.76 -17.78
N GLY A 76 3.60 -8.25 -18.92
CA GLY A 76 4.06 -8.66 -20.25
C GLY A 76 5.50 -8.21 -20.56
N LEU A 77 6.01 -7.19 -19.86
CA LEU A 77 7.41 -6.75 -19.91
C LEU A 77 8.25 -7.31 -18.74
N TYR A 78 7.59 -7.69 -17.64
CA TYR A 78 8.21 -8.07 -16.37
C TYR A 78 7.47 -9.28 -15.75
N SER A 79 7.99 -10.48 -15.99
CA SER A 79 7.25 -11.73 -15.76
C SER A 79 7.48 -12.32 -14.37
N GLY A 80 8.51 -11.90 -13.65
CA GLY A 80 8.90 -12.47 -12.35
C GLY A 80 7.85 -12.22 -11.27
N VAL A 81 7.45 -10.96 -11.08
CA VAL A 81 6.44 -10.59 -10.06
C VAL A 81 5.12 -11.29 -10.34
N SER A 82 4.67 -11.31 -11.59
CA SER A 82 3.39 -11.92 -11.95
C SER A 82 3.40 -13.44 -11.83
N ALA A 83 4.51 -14.10 -12.18
CA ALA A 83 4.65 -15.54 -11.96
C ALA A 83 4.63 -15.89 -10.47
N ALA A 84 5.36 -15.14 -9.63
CA ALA A 84 5.39 -15.36 -8.19
C ALA A 84 4.04 -15.07 -7.53
N LEU A 85 3.32 -14.02 -7.98
CA LEU A 85 1.97 -13.70 -7.52
C LEU A 85 0.98 -14.81 -7.83
N ASN A 86 1.02 -15.36 -9.04
CA ASN A 86 0.21 -16.52 -9.42
C ASN A 86 0.50 -17.74 -8.54
N LYS A 87 1.77 -18.00 -8.21
CA LYS A 87 2.16 -19.07 -7.28
C LYS A 87 1.61 -18.84 -5.88
N MET A 88 1.67 -17.61 -5.35
CA MET A 88 1.09 -17.27 -4.05
C MET A 88 -0.42 -17.52 -4.03
N ASN A 89 -1.13 -17.10 -5.08
CA ASN A 89 -2.58 -17.26 -5.19
C ASN A 89 -3.00 -18.74 -5.36
N ALA A 90 -2.13 -19.57 -5.92
CA ALA A 90 -2.37 -21.01 -6.12
C ALA A 90 -1.89 -21.90 -4.95
N ALA A 91 -1.13 -21.35 -3.99
CA ALA A 91 -0.57 -22.12 -2.90
C ALA A 91 -1.67 -22.71 -1.99
N ALA A 92 -1.63 -24.03 -1.81
CA ALA A 92 -2.63 -24.76 -1.00
C ALA A 92 -2.21 -24.93 0.47
N ASP A 93 -0.95 -24.66 0.78
CA ASP A 93 -0.35 -24.88 2.09
C ASP A 93 0.65 -23.77 2.46
N GLU A 94 1.02 -23.72 3.73
CA GLU A 94 1.88 -22.67 4.30
C GLU A 94 3.30 -22.67 3.71
N GLU A 95 3.87 -23.85 3.43
CA GLU A 95 5.23 -23.97 2.90
C GLU A 95 5.29 -23.44 1.47
N SER A 96 4.35 -23.86 0.63
CA SER A 96 4.16 -23.38 -0.74
C SER A 96 3.94 -21.86 -0.78
N LEU A 97 3.09 -21.33 0.11
CA LEU A 97 2.83 -19.90 0.19
C LEU A 97 4.09 -19.12 0.60
N ARG A 98 4.84 -19.61 1.59
CA ARG A 98 6.08 -18.99 2.07
C ARG A 98 7.15 -18.95 0.98
N ASN A 99 7.33 -20.05 0.26
CA ASN A 99 8.29 -20.13 -0.84
C ASN A 99 7.92 -19.17 -1.98
N ALA A 100 6.64 -19.13 -2.37
CA ALA A 100 6.14 -18.19 -3.37
C ALA A 100 6.30 -16.73 -2.93
N ALA A 101 6.12 -16.43 -1.63
CA ALA A 101 6.33 -15.10 -1.09
C ALA A 101 7.81 -14.67 -1.12
N TYR A 102 8.76 -15.58 -0.93
CA TYR A 102 10.18 -15.27 -1.11
C TYR A 102 10.52 -15.00 -2.58
N GLU A 103 10.00 -15.80 -3.50
CA GLU A 103 10.16 -15.52 -4.93
C GLU A 103 9.59 -14.15 -5.31
N LEU A 104 8.42 -13.79 -4.77
CA LEU A 104 7.81 -12.49 -5.01
C LEU A 104 8.69 -11.35 -4.50
N GLN A 105 9.27 -11.47 -3.30
CA GLN A 105 10.16 -10.45 -2.75
C GLN A 105 11.41 -10.24 -3.62
N THR A 106 12.01 -11.33 -4.11
CA THR A 106 13.16 -11.25 -5.01
C THR A 106 12.76 -10.57 -6.33
N ALA A 107 11.70 -11.04 -6.99
CA ALA A 107 11.24 -10.45 -8.23
C ALA A 107 10.82 -8.99 -8.08
N PHE A 108 10.22 -8.63 -6.94
CA PHE A 108 9.86 -7.25 -6.64
C PHE A 108 11.09 -6.35 -6.51
N ALA A 109 12.17 -6.84 -5.89
CA ALA A 109 13.41 -6.09 -5.77
C ALA A 109 14.12 -5.90 -7.12
N ASP A 110 14.07 -6.91 -7.99
CA ASP A 110 14.71 -6.90 -9.30
C ASP A 110 13.93 -6.04 -10.32
N GLU A 111 12.60 -6.15 -10.33
CA GLU A 111 11.73 -5.49 -11.33
C GLU A 111 11.19 -4.14 -10.84
N LEU A 112 11.24 -3.87 -9.53
CA LEU A 112 10.86 -2.62 -8.86
C LEU A 112 9.56 -1.98 -9.41
N PRO A 113 8.41 -2.68 -9.35
CA PRO A 113 7.15 -2.18 -9.90
C PRO A 113 6.71 -0.85 -9.25
N PHE A 114 7.07 -0.66 -7.99
CA PHE A 114 7.00 0.61 -7.26
C PHE A 114 7.97 0.59 -6.08
N ILE A 115 8.26 1.77 -5.51
CA ILE A 115 9.14 1.91 -4.36
C ILE A 115 8.32 1.98 -3.07
N VAL A 116 8.57 1.06 -2.14
CA VAL A 116 7.94 1.05 -0.82
C VAL A 116 8.69 2.02 0.10
N LEU A 117 8.02 3.09 0.54
CA LEU A 117 8.64 4.10 1.41
C LEU A 117 8.67 3.68 2.88
N TYR A 118 7.52 3.29 3.44
CA TYR A 118 7.40 2.86 4.84
C TYR A 118 6.04 2.22 5.11
N PHE A 119 5.96 1.44 6.18
CA PHE A 119 4.68 1.05 6.78
C PHE A 119 4.23 2.12 7.76
N ARG A 120 2.99 2.61 7.62
CA ARG A 120 2.40 3.52 8.59
C ARG A 120 2.13 2.79 9.90
N LEU A 121 2.74 3.26 10.97
CA LEU A 121 2.36 2.88 12.33
C LEU A 121 1.13 3.71 12.71
N ASN A 122 0.06 3.04 13.11
CA ASN A 122 -1.13 3.70 13.61
C ASN A 122 -1.03 3.83 15.13
N SER A 123 -1.39 5.01 15.64
CA SER A 123 -1.59 5.22 17.07
C SER A 123 -3.08 5.38 17.35
N VAL A 124 -3.58 4.65 18.33
CA VAL A 124 -4.97 4.75 18.77
C VAL A 124 -4.98 5.47 20.11
N VAL A 125 -5.69 6.59 20.18
CA VAL A 125 -5.90 7.33 21.42
C VAL A 125 -7.28 6.98 21.96
N TYR A 126 -7.32 6.50 23.20
CA TYR A 126 -8.55 6.19 23.90
C TYR A 126 -8.48 6.67 25.35
N SER A 127 -9.63 6.78 26.01
CA SER A 127 -9.69 7.20 27.41
C SER A 127 -8.97 6.20 28.31
N ALA A 128 -8.13 6.66 29.25
CA ALA A 128 -7.52 5.80 30.27
C ALA A 128 -8.53 5.06 31.16
N LYS A 129 -9.81 5.47 31.14
CA LYS A 129 -10.90 4.80 31.83
C LYS A 129 -11.46 3.59 31.07
N LEU A 130 -11.12 3.43 29.80
CA LEU A 130 -11.60 2.32 28.98
C LEU A 130 -10.68 1.10 29.20
N GLN A 131 -11.26 -0.02 29.68
CA GLN A 131 -10.56 -1.25 30.03
C GLN A 131 -10.88 -2.40 29.06
N GLU A 132 -10.13 -3.51 29.18
CA GLU A 132 -10.30 -4.75 28.38
C GLU A 132 -10.18 -4.55 26.85
N ILE A 133 -9.41 -3.55 26.44
CA ILE A 133 -9.23 -3.21 25.03
C ILE A 133 -8.47 -4.31 24.26
N GLY A 134 -7.54 -4.99 24.92
CA GLY A 134 -6.65 -5.98 24.30
C GLY A 134 -5.68 -5.35 23.29
N THR A 135 -5.18 -6.15 22.34
CA THR A 135 -4.31 -5.66 21.26
C THR A 135 -5.16 -4.99 20.18
N MET A 136 -4.97 -3.68 19.99
CA MET A 136 -5.54 -2.90 18.89
C MET A 136 -4.69 -3.07 17.62
N ARG A 137 -5.31 -3.52 16.53
CA ARG A 137 -4.65 -3.63 15.21
C ARG A 137 -5.66 -3.30 14.11
N GLU A 138 -5.31 -2.40 13.19
CA GLU A 138 -6.10 -2.14 11.98
C GLU A 138 -6.02 -3.33 11.00
N PRO A 139 -7.11 -3.68 10.28
CA PRO A 139 -8.44 -3.05 10.28
C PRO A 139 -9.36 -3.50 11.43
N ALA A 140 -8.87 -4.35 12.33
CA ALA A 140 -9.66 -5.05 13.35
C ALA A 140 -9.70 -4.33 14.71
N LEU A 141 -9.66 -2.99 14.73
CA LEU A 141 -9.61 -2.19 15.96
C LEU A 141 -10.71 -2.55 16.96
N LEU A 142 -11.93 -2.79 16.46
CA LEU A 142 -13.11 -3.03 17.28
C LEU A 142 -13.43 -4.52 17.46
N ARG A 143 -12.53 -5.44 17.09
CA ARG A 143 -12.78 -6.90 17.11
C ARG A 143 -13.32 -7.41 18.44
N ASN A 144 -12.89 -6.79 19.55
CA ASN A 144 -13.28 -7.16 20.90
C ASN A 144 -14.07 -6.07 21.63
N ILE A 145 -14.70 -5.12 20.92
CA ILE A 145 -15.41 -3.98 21.53
C ILE A 145 -16.47 -4.39 22.55
N LYS A 146 -17.09 -5.56 22.36
CA LYS A 146 -18.07 -6.15 23.29
C LYS A 146 -17.53 -6.39 24.70
N ASN A 147 -16.22 -6.50 24.86
CA ASN A 147 -15.57 -6.72 26.16
C ASN A 147 -15.20 -5.39 26.84
N TRP A 148 -15.24 -4.27 26.11
CA TRP A 148 -14.76 -2.99 26.61
C TRP A 148 -15.76 -2.40 27.60
N TYR A 149 -15.25 -1.81 28.68
CA TYR A 149 -16.06 -1.10 29.66
C TYR A 149 -15.31 0.09 30.25
N PHE A 150 -16.07 1.07 30.77
CA PHE A 150 -15.51 2.21 31.48
C PHE A 150 -15.43 1.93 32.99
N ILE A 151 -14.29 2.23 33.59
CA ILE A 151 -14.19 2.40 35.04
C ILE A 151 -14.72 3.78 35.44
N LYS A 152 -15.34 3.86 36.62
CA LYS A 152 -15.86 5.12 37.17
C LYS A 152 -14.74 6.11 37.47
#